data_AF-A0A349IQ72-F1
#
_entry.id   AF-A0A349IQ72-F1
#
_cell.length_a   1.000
_cell.length_b   1.000
_cell.length_c   1.000
_cell.angle_alpha   90.00
_cell.angle_beta   90.00
_cell.angle_gamma   90.00
#
_symmetry.space_group_name_H-M   'P 1'
#
loop_
_entity.id
_entity.type
_entity.pdbx_description
1 polymer ?
#
loop_
_entity_poly.entity_id
_entity_poly.type
_entity_poly.pdbx_seq_one_letter_code
_entity_poly.pdbx_strand_id
1 'polypeptide(L)'
;MDTDKKEQTIESLIKKINTYDPQADIELVQLAYDYAAEAHKGQTRKSGEPYIIHPLAAAHFLADMHIDPVIVVATLLHDVPEDTDRSLDEIEKNFGSEVSSLVRGITKLGKLKYRGVERYIENLRKMFIAMAEDVRVMIIKFADRIHNLTTLGALPPQKRYRIALESLEIYAPIANRLGMDEIKGQLEDLSFEFVYPKEYERIKKIRDEKLQGKEQYFARIMDITKDELNKADIHPISIHGRNKRLYSLYTKLLKKDNDPKNIYDILAIRIIVNTVAECYATLGILHNIWKPFKGRIKDYISQPKPNGYQSLHTTVFGEGGEPIEFQIRTLDMHENAEFGIAAHWHYDERGSRMPTKDIKWAKELAEIQKEILTKLSDLEEIKVDFLQTRIFVFTPKGDVIDLPEGATTIDFAYHIHSEIGNKCIGAIVNEKMVSLDTELNNGDVVEITTDKNRKSPSPDWLNIAKTQTAKIHIRNALKKNGRGSLSGFLRSVLPKKNK
;
A
#
# COMPACT_ATOMS: atom_id res chain seq x y z
N MET A 1 15.78 -20.08 0.94
CA MET A 1 15.50 -21.04 2.02
C MET A 1 14.11 -21.56 1.76
N ASP A 2 14.08 -22.78 1.26
CA ASP A 2 12.88 -23.58 1.04
C ASP A 2 12.74 -24.40 2.31
N THR A 3 11.91 -23.96 3.24
CA THR A 3 11.70 -24.61 4.54
C THR A 3 10.21 -24.78 4.76
N ASP A 4 9.78 -26.04 4.81
CA ASP A 4 8.45 -26.51 5.19
C ASP A 4 7.28 -26.06 4.29
N LYS A 5 7.16 -26.65 3.09
CA LYS A 5 5.81 -26.96 2.57
C LYS A 5 5.24 -28.12 3.38
N LYS A 6 4.91 -27.88 4.65
CA LYS A 6 3.93 -28.72 5.35
C LYS A 6 2.66 -28.69 4.50
N GLU A 7 2.09 -29.86 4.22
CA GLU A 7 0.78 -29.93 3.57
C GLU A 7 -0.17 -28.99 4.33
N GLN A 8 -0.65 -27.96 3.64
CA GLN A 8 -1.65 -27.07 4.17
C GLN A 8 -2.96 -27.86 4.24
N THR A 9 -3.43 -28.07 5.45
CA THR A 9 -4.67 -28.78 5.75
C THR A 9 -5.62 -27.86 6.51
N ILE A 10 -6.89 -28.28 6.62
CA ILE A 10 -7.86 -27.54 7.42
C ILE A 10 -7.48 -27.55 8.91
N GLU A 11 -6.95 -28.67 9.43
CA GLU A 11 -6.53 -28.75 10.83
C GLU A 11 -5.36 -27.82 11.13
N SER A 12 -4.41 -27.69 10.20
CA SER A 12 -3.30 -26.75 10.37
C SER A 12 -3.74 -25.29 10.26
N LEU A 13 -4.77 -24.98 9.46
CA LEU A 13 -5.39 -23.65 9.40
C LEU A 13 -6.05 -23.32 10.74
N ILE A 14 -6.92 -24.22 11.21
CA ILE A 14 -7.64 -24.08 12.49
C ILE A 14 -6.66 -23.91 13.65
N LYS A 15 -5.60 -24.74 13.69
CA LYS A 15 -4.56 -24.64 14.72
C LYS A 15 -3.90 -23.27 14.70
N LYS A 16 -3.64 -22.72 13.51
CA LYS A 16 -3.03 -21.38 13.35
C LYS A 16 -3.98 -20.29 13.84
N ILE A 17 -5.25 -20.32 13.44
CA ILE A 17 -6.27 -19.36 13.90
C ILE A 17 -6.35 -19.33 15.43
N ASN A 18 -6.41 -20.51 16.06
CA ASN A 18 -6.46 -20.63 17.51
C ASN A 18 -5.24 -20.03 18.25
N THR A 19 -4.10 -19.82 17.58
CA THR A 19 -2.93 -19.19 18.23
C THR A 19 -3.08 -17.69 18.42
N TYR A 20 -3.83 -17.01 17.55
CA TYR A 20 -3.98 -15.55 17.60
C TYR A 20 -5.42 -15.11 17.94
N ASP A 21 -6.41 -15.97 17.72
CA ASP A 21 -7.80 -15.73 18.13
C ASP A 21 -8.43 -17.00 18.73
N PRO A 22 -8.21 -17.27 20.03
CA PRO A 22 -8.76 -18.44 20.72
C PRO A 22 -10.29 -18.44 20.85
N GLN A 23 -10.96 -17.32 20.56
CA GLN A 23 -12.42 -17.19 20.61
C GLN A 23 -13.06 -17.30 19.23
N ALA A 24 -12.24 -17.53 18.19
CA ALA A 24 -12.73 -17.70 16.82
C ALA A 24 -13.72 -18.88 16.73
N ASP A 25 -14.74 -18.71 15.90
CA ASP A 25 -15.67 -19.78 15.55
C ASP A 25 -14.99 -20.75 14.57
N ILE A 26 -14.29 -21.74 15.15
CA ILE A 26 -13.59 -22.77 14.40
C ILE A 26 -14.56 -23.68 13.64
N GLU A 27 -15.78 -23.88 14.14
CA GLU A 27 -16.80 -24.66 13.45
C GLU A 27 -17.23 -23.98 12.16
N LEU A 28 -17.35 -22.64 12.17
CA LEU A 28 -17.62 -21.86 10.96
C LEU A 28 -16.49 -21.95 9.93
N VAL A 29 -15.23 -21.98 10.37
CA VAL A 29 -14.06 -22.18 9.49
C VAL A 29 -14.10 -23.56 8.84
N GLN A 30 -14.35 -24.60 9.64
CA GLN A 30 -14.47 -25.98 9.14
C GLN A 30 -15.63 -26.11 8.15
N LEU A 31 -16.80 -25.56 8.49
CA LEU A 31 -17.98 -25.55 7.64
C LEU A 31 -17.71 -24.87 6.29
N ALA A 32 -16.99 -23.74 6.29
CA ALA A 32 -16.64 -23.01 5.08
C ALA A 32 -15.71 -23.82 4.17
N TYR A 33 -14.73 -24.51 4.76
CA TYR A 33 -13.85 -25.41 4.03
C TYR A 33 -14.62 -26.57 3.40
N ASP A 34 -15.46 -27.27 4.18
CA ASP A 34 -16.23 -28.42 3.69
C ASP A 34 -17.22 -28.00 2.60
N TYR A 35 -17.86 -26.84 2.76
CA TYR A 35 -18.76 -26.26 1.75
C TYR A 35 -18.03 -25.96 0.45
N ALA A 36 -16.86 -25.31 0.52
CA ALA A 36 -16.04 -25.01 -0.66
C ALA A 36 -15.50 -26.29 -1.31
N ALA A 37 -15.06 -27.28 -0.52
CA ALA A 37 -14.54 -28.55 -1.00
C ALA A 37 -15.60 -29.35 -1.76
N GLU A 38 -16.83 -29.40 -1.25
CA GLU A 38 -17.93 -30.07 -1.94
C GLU A 38 -18.39 -29.28 -3.17
N ALA A 39 -18.45 -27.94 -3.10
CA ALA A 39 -18.83 -27.11 -4.24
C ALA A 39 -17.86 -27.25 -5.43
N HIS A 40 -16.55 -27.35 -5.15
CA HIS A 40 -15.50 -27.51 -6.15
C HIS A 40 -15.11 -28.99 -6.42
N LYS A 41 -15.94 -29.94 -6.00
CA LYS A 41 -15.64 -31.37 -6.14
C LYS A 41 -15.52 -31.77 -7.61
N GLY A 42 -14.41 -32.43 -7.94
CA GLY A 42 -14.08 -32.81 -9.31
C GLY A 42 -13.52 -31.68 -10.17
N GLN A 43 -13.44 -30.45 -9.65
CA GLN A 43 -12.79 -29.33 -10.32
C GLN A 43 -11.28 -29.35 -10.06
N THR A 44 -10.50 -29.13 -11.12
CA THR A 44 -9.03 -29.05 -11.05
C THR A 44 -8.51 -27.73 -11.61
N ARG A 45 -7.41 -27.24 -11.04
CA ARG A 45 -6.70 -26.06 -11.55
C ARG A 45 -5.93 -26.41 -12.82
N LYS A 46 -5.45 -25.37 -13.52
CA LYS A 46 -4.57 -25.55 -14.68
C LYS A 46 -3.22 -26.21 -14.36
N SER A 47 -2.81 -26.20 -13.08
CA SER A 47 -1.66 -26.96 -12.58
C SER A 47 -1.92 -28.48 -12.48
N GLY A 48 -3.20 -28.91 -12.51
CA GLY A 48 -3.61 -30.30 -12.29
C GLY A 48 -4.04 -30.61 -10.85
N GLU A 49 -3.83 -29.69 -9.91
CA GLU A 49 -4.20 -29.84 -8.50
C GLU A 49 -5.71 -29.66 -8.27
N PRO A 50 -6.29 -30.28 -7.21
CA PRO A 50 -7.65 -30.01 -6.77
C PRO A 50 -7.89 -28.51 -6.52
N TYR A 51 -9.05 -28.00 -6.92
CA TYR A 51 -9.33 -26.56 -6.84
C TYR A 51 -9.27 -26.01 -5.41
N ILE A 52 -9.73 -26.79 -4.41
CA ILE A 52 -9.79 -26.43 -2.99
C ILE A 52 -8.43 -26.03 -2.39
N ILE A 53 -7.31 -26.47 -2.99
CA ILE A 53 -5.96 -26.09 -2.55
C ILE A 53 -5.77 -24.57 -2.65
N HIS A 54 -6.36 -23.91 -3.65
CA HIS A 54 -6.21 -22.47 -3.83
C HIS A 54 -6.87 -21.64 -2.73
N PRO A 55 -8.18 -21.79 -2.44
CA PRO A 55 -8.81 -21.09 -1.32
C PRO A 55 -8.15 -21.41 0.02
N LEU A 56 -7.76 -22.66 0.26
CA LEU A 56 -7.10 -23.07 1.50
C LEU A 56 -5.73 -22.40 1.67
N ALA A 57 -4.92 -22.36 0.62
CA ALA A 57 -3.60 -21.72 0.66
C ALA A 57 -3.71 -20.19 0.84
N ALA A 58 -4.69 -19.55 0.20
CA ALA A 58 -4.98 -18.13 0.41
C ALA A 58 -5.45 -17.85 1.85
N ALA A 59 -6.29 -18.72 2.41
CA ALA A 59 -6.74 -18.64 3.80
C ALA A 59 -5.58 -18.80 4.80
N HIS A 60 -4.67 -19.75 4.56
CA HIS A 60 -3.43 -19.90 5.34
C HIS A 60 -2.56 -18.66 5.31
N PHE A 61 -2.37 -18.07 4.13
CA PHE A 61 -1.59 -16.84 3.98
C PHE A 61 -2.17 -15.68 4.81
N LEU A 62 -3.51 -15.54 4.86
CA LEU A 62 -4.14 -14.54 5.72
C LEU A 62 -4.03 -14.87 7.20
N ALA A 63 -4.14 -16.15 7.58
CA ALA A 63 -3.98 -16.59 8.97
C ALA A 63 -2.52 -16.40 9.46
N ASP A 64 -1.50 -16.51 8.59
CA ASP A 64 -0.11 -16.16 8.91
C ASP A 64 0.07 -14.69 9.30
N MET A 65 -0.82 -13.84 8.79
CA MET A 65 -0.86 -12.41 9.08
C MET A 65 -1.80 -12.06 10.24
N HIS A 66 -2.31 -13.06 10.97
CA HIS A 66 -3.27 -12.91 12.08
C HIS A 66 -4.55 -12.15 11.68
N ILE A 67 -4.99 -12.33 10.44
CA ILE A 67 -6.19 -11.67 9.91
C ILE A 67 -7.44 -12.26 10.54
N ASP A 68 -8.46 -11.43 10.70
CA ASP A 68 -9.76 -11.79 11.26
C ASP A 68 -10.33 -13.10 10.64
N PRO A 69 -10.75 -14.08 11.45
CA PRO A 69 -11.33 -15.34 11.00
C PRO A 69 -12.50 -15.20 10.01
N VAL A 70 -13.32 -14.15 10.11
CA VAL A 70 -14.42 -13.88 9.16
C VAL A 70 -13.90 -13.65 7.74
N ILE A 71 -12.76 -12.95 7.62
CA ILE A 71 -12.10 -12.73 6.33
C ILE A 71 -11.48 -14.03 5.82
N VAL A 72 -10.94 -14.85 6.72
CA VAL A 72 -10.42 -16.19 6.37
C VAL A 72 -11.56 -17.09 5.86
N VAL A 73 -12.72 -17.10 6.52
CA VAL A 73 -13.93 -17.81 6.08
C VAL A 73 -14.38 -17.32 4.70
N ALA A 74 -14.48 -16.02 4.49
CA ALA A 74 -14.84 -15.45 3.20
C ALA A 74 -13.81 -15.78 2.11
N THR A 75 -12.53 -15.95 2.46
CA THR A 75 -11.45 -16.37 1.54
C THR A 75 -11.59 -17.83 1.12
N LEU A 76 -12.03 -18.72 2.01
CA LEU A 76 -12.34 -20.10 1.63
C LEU A 76 -13.49 -20.18 0.62
N LEU A 77 -14.43 -19.23 0.69
CA LEU A 77 -15.65 -19.20 -0.12
C LEU A 77 -15.57 -18.31 -1.38
N HIS A 78 -14.46 -17.60 -1.60
CA HIS A 78 -14.44 -16.43 -2.49
C HIS A 78 -14.79 -16.71 -3.95
N ASP A 79 -14.44 -17.89 -4.47
CA ASP A 79 -14.71 -18.30 -5.86
C ASP A 79 -15.97 -19.16 -5.99
N VAL A 80 -16.57 -19.59 -4.87
CA VAL A 80 -17.69 -20.55 -4.89
C VAL A 80 -18.87 -20.03 -5.73
N PRO A 81 -19.33 -18.77 -5.61
CA PRO A 81 -20.43 -18.26 -6.43
C PRO A 81 -20.06 -17.97 -7.89
N GLU A 82 -18.78 -17.85 -8.22
CA GLU A 82 -18.34 -17.57 -9.59
C GLU A 82 -18.16 -18.85 -10.41
N ASP A 83 -17.66 -19.90 -9.77
CA ASP A 83 -17.21 -21.13 -10.43
C ASP A 83 -18.13 -22.34 -10.20
N THR A 84 -19.16 -22.21 -9.37
CA THR A 84 -20.08 -23.31 -9.04
C THR A 84 -21.55 -22.86 -9.12
N ASP A 85 -22.47 -23.81 -9.02
CA ASP A 85 -23.92 -23.53 -9.02
C ASP A 85 -24.46 -22.94 -7.70
N ARG A 86 -23.58 -22.75 -6.70
CA ARG A 86 -23.96 -22.24 -5.37
C ARG A 86 -24.21 -20.74 -5.40
N SER A 87 -25.35 -20.32 -4.86
CA SER A 87 -25.76 -18.91 -4.86
C SER A 87 -25.20 -18.11 -3.67
N LEU A 88 -25.11 -16.78 -3.83
CA LEU A 88 -24.80 -15.87 -2.71
C LEU A 88 -25.86 -15.94 -1.59
N ASP A 89 -27.11 -16.26 -1.93
CA ASP A 89 -28.19 -16.40 -0.96
C ASP A 89 -28.02 -17.66 -0.10
N GLU A 90 -27.47 -18.75 -0.65
CA GLU A 90 -27.06 -19.92 0.14
C GLU A 90 -25.90 -19.58 1.08
N ILE A 91 -24.92 -18.79 0.61
CA ILE A 91 -23.81 -18.34 1.46
C ILE A 91 -24.34 -17.50 2.64
N GLU A 92 -25.26 -16.58 2.39
CA GLU A 92 -25.86 -15.75 3.44
C GLU A 92 -26.62 -16.57 4.48
N LYS A 93 -27.36 -17.59 4.05
CA LYS A 93 -28.09 -18.49 4.97
C LYS A 93 -27.17 -19.32 5.85
N ASN A 94 -26.03 -19.77 5.33
CA ASN A 94 -25.12 -20.68 6.03
C ASN A 94 -24.06 -19.93 6.86
N PHE A 95 -23.60 -18.77 6.40
CA PHE A 95 -22.45 -18.05 6.98
C PHE A 95 -22.75 -16.63 7.44
N GLY A 96 -24.00 -16.17 7.26
CA GLY A 96 -24.45 -14.84 7.67
C GLY A 96 -24.19 -13.74 6.63
N SER A 97 -24.77 -12.57 6.93
CA SER A 97 -24.76 -11.41 6.04
C SER A 97 -23.36 -10.79 5.86
N GLU A 98 -22.51 -10.87 6.88
CA GLU A 98 -21.16 -10.31 6.84
C GLU A 98 -20.26 -11.06 5.84
N VAL A 99 -20.18 -12.39 5.96
CA VAL A 99 -19.43 -13.24 5.01
C VAL A 99 -20.00 -13.11 3.61
N SER A 100 -21.32 -13.15 3.45
CA SER A 100 -21.99 -12.97 2.15
C SER A 100 -21.66 -11.63 1.50
N SER A 101 -21.60 -10.55 2.28
CA SER A 101 -21.22 -9.21 1.80
C SER A 101 -19.78 -9.20 1.25
N LEU A 102 -18.84 -9.82 1.97
CA LEU A 102 -17.44 -9.92 1.53
C LEU A 102 -17.32 -10.72 0.22
N VAL A 103 -17.92 -11.91 0.16
CA VAL A 103 -17.89 -12.76 -1.03
C VAL A 103 -18.53 -12.05 -2.23
N ARG A 104 -19.68 -11.40 -2.03
CA ARG A 104 -20.34 -10.58 -3.05
C ARG A 104 -19.44 -9.45 -3.56
N GLY A 105 -18.69 -8.80 -2.67
CA GLY A 105 -17.71 -7.78 -3.02
C GLY A 105 -16.63 -8.30 -3.96
N ILE A 106 -16.12 -9.51 -3.71
CA ILE A 106 -15.09 -10.16 -4.54
C ILE A 106 -15.65 -10.53 -5.91
N THR A 107 -16.85 -11.10 -5.97
CA THR A 107 -17.53 -11.47 -7.23
C THR A 107 -17.73 -10.26 -8.16
N LYS A 108 -17.92 -9.05 -7.61
CA LYS A 108 -18.00 -7.82 -8.42
C LYS A 108 -16.68 -7.50 -9.14
N LEU A 109 -15.54 -7.89 -8.57
CA LEU A 109 -14.20 -7.66 -9.13
C LEU A 109 -13.85 -8.60 -10.28
N GLY A 110 -14.35 -9.85 -10.30
CA GLY A 110 -13.93 -10.90 -11.25
C GLY A 110 -14.31 -10.64 -12.71
N LYS A 111 -15.51 -10.10 -12.99
CA LYS A 111 -16.05 -9.99 -14.35
C LYS A 111 -15.52 -8.77 -15.12
N LEU A 112 -14.49 -8.91 -15.95
CA LEU A 112 -14.00 -7.84 -16.82
C LEU A 112 -14.48 -8.03 -18.27
N LYS A 113 -15.16 -7.03 -18.84
CA LYS A 113 -15.74 -7.11 -20.19
C LYS A 113 -14.78 -6.63 -21.29
N TYR A 114 -13.89 -5.70 -20.94
CA TYR A 114 -13.02 -5.02 -21.91
C TYR A 114 -11.65 -5.71 -22.11
N ARG A 115 -10.89 -5.24 -23.11
CA ARG A 115 -9.52 -5.69 -23.44
C ARG A 115 -8.55 -4.50 -23.42
N GLY A 116 -7.25 -4.77 -23.34
CA GLY A 116 -6.21 -3.73 -23.39
C GLY A 116 -6.29 -2.73 -22.24
N VAL A 117 -6.12 -1.45 -22.53
CA VAL A 117 -6.12 -0.35 -21.54
C VAL A 117 -7.48 -0.18 -20.87
N GLU A 118 -8.57 -0.35 -21.61
CA GLU A 118 -9.94 -0.24 -21.06
C GLU A 118 -10.19 -1.28 -19.96
N ARG A 119 -9.65 -2.49 -20.11
CA ARG A 119 -9.72 -3.54 -19.08
C ARG A 119 -9.03 -3.11 -17.80
N TYR A 120 -7.86 -2.51 -17.93
CA TYR A 120 -7.03 -2.06 -16.81
C TYR A 120 -7.77 -0.97 -16.02
N ILE A 121 -8.38 -0.02 -16.74
CA ILE A 121 -9.19 1.05 -16.18
C ILE A 121 -10.45 0.50 -15.49
N GLU A 122 -11.16 -0.44 -16.12
CA GLU A 122 -12.32 -1.10 -15.51
C GLU A 122 -11.93 -1.84 -14.23
N ASN A 123 -10.78 -2.52 -14.22
CA ASN A 123 -10.31 -3.23 -13.04
C ASN A 123 -10.01 -2.24 -11.90
N LEU A 124 -9.23 -1.19 -12.16
CA LEU A 124 -8.98 -0.12 -11.18
C LEU A 124 -10.28 0.46 -10.61
N ARG A 125 -11.25 0.75 -11.49
CA ARG A 125 -12.56 1.24 -11.09
C ARG A 125 -13.26 0.30 -10.11
N LYS A 126 -13.34 -0.97 -10.46
CA LYS A 126 -13.98 -1.98 -9.61
C LYS A 126 -13.28 -2.10 -8.27
N MET A 127 -11.94 -2.05 -8.26
CA MET A 127 -11.15 -2.07 -7.03
C MET A 127 -11.44 -0.86 -6.14
N PHE A 128 -11.53 0.36 -6.69
CA PHE A 128 -11.87 1.56 -5.90
C PHE A 128 -13.27 1.49 -5.30
N ILE A 129 -14.26 1.05 -6.07
CA ILE A 129 -15.63 0.89 -5.58
C ILE A 129 -15.67 -0.15 -4.46
N ALA A 130 -15.05 -1.31 -4.65
CA ALA A 130 -15.01 -2.37 -3.64
C ALA A 130 -14.31 -1.89 -2.36
N MET A 131 -13.19 -1.17 -2.47
CA MET A 131 -12.49 -0.58 -1.31
C MET A 131 -13.34 0.44 -0.56
N ALA A 132 -14.09 1.27 -1.28
CA ALA A 132 -14.93 2.29 -0.66
C ALA A 132 -16.16 1.69 0.03
N GLU A 133 -16.68 0.57 -0.48
CA GLU A 133 -17.74 -0.21 0.16
C GLU A 133 -17.21 -0.97 1.39
N ASP A 134 -16.17 -1.78 1.22
CA ASP A 134 -15.52 -2.54 2.29
C ASP A 134 -14.09 -2.93 1.90
N VAL A 135 -13.10 -2.35 2.58
CA VAL A 135 -11.67 -2.64 2.32
C VAL A 135 -11.29 -4.10 2.56
N ARG A 136 -12.01 -4.83 3.41
CA ARG A 136 -11.70 -6.24 3.70
C ARG A 136 -11.76 -7.11 2.45
N VAL A 137 -12.59 -6.74 1.48
CA VAL A 137 -12.66 -7.35 0.15
C VAL A 137 -11.29 -7.33 -0.55
N MET A 138 -10.50 -6.27 -0.36
CA MET A 138 -9.16 -6.17 -0.94
C MET A 138 -8.16 -7.11 -0.30
N ILE A 139 -8.24 -7.32 1.01
CA ILE A 139 -7.37 -8.27 1.72
C ILE A 139 -7.53 -9.66 1.11
N ILE A 140 -8.77 -10.09 0.91
CA ILE A 140 -9.09 -11.37 0.25
C ILE A 140 -8.57 -11.38 -1.18
N LYS A 141 -8.79 -10.28 -1.93
CA LYS A 141 -8.33 -10.20 -3.33
C LYS A 141 -6.81 -10.22 -3.47
N PHE A 142 -6.07 -9.68 -2.51
CA PHE A 142 -4.62 -9.76 -2.48
C PHE A 142 -4.14 -11.18 -2.21
N ALA A 143 -4.74 -11.89 -1.24
CA ALA A 143 -4.41 -13.29 -0.96
C ALA A 143 -4.67 -14.19 -2.17
N ASP A 144 -5.84 -14.04 -2.80
CA ASP A 144 -6.16 -14.68 -4.09
C ASP A 144 -5.07 -14.37 -5.11
N ARG A 145 -4.73 -13.09 -5.31
CA ARG A 145 -3.75 -12.69 -6.32
C ARG A 145 -2.36 -13.25 -6.04
N ILE A 146 -1.91 -13.25 -4.79
CA ILE A 146 -0.62 -13.82 -4.38
C ILE A 146 -0.57 -15.31 -4.72
N HIS A 147 -1.61 -16.08 -4.35
CA HIS A 147 -1.65 -17.50 -4.71
C HIS A 147 -1.70 -17.74 -6.23
N ASN A 148 -2.41 -16.88 -6.96
CA ASN A 148 -2.41 -16.94 -8.42
C ASN A 148 -1.01 -16.68 -9.02
N LEU A 149 -0.22 -15.81 -8.40
CA LEU A 149 1.17 -15.56 -8.80
C LEU A 149 2.11 -16.73 -8.44
N THR A 150 1.93 -17.39 -7.30
CA THR A 150 2.76 -18.56 -6.93
C THR A 150 2.56 -19.76 -7.87
N THR A 151 1.38 -19.85 -8.48
CA THR A 151 1.01 -20.94 -9.41
C THR A 151 1.01 -20.51 -10.88
N LEU A 152 1.57 -19.34 -11.18
CA LEU A 152 1.48 -18.70 -12.50
C LEU A 152 2.19 -19.49 -13.61
N GLY A 153 3.19 -20.30 -13.26
CA GLY A 153 4.01 -21.08 -14.21
C GLY A 153 3.19 -22.00 -15.12
N ALA A 154 2.04 -22.49 -14.67
CA ALA A 154 1.16 -23.38 -15.45
C ALA A 154 0.41 -22.70 -16.61
N LEU A 155 0.37 -21.36 -16.65
CA LEU A 155 -0.38 -20.62 -17.67
C LEU A 155 0.44 -20.39 -18.95
N PRO A 156 -0.16 -19.96 -20.08
CA PRO A 156 0.59 -19.51 -21.26
C PRO A 156 1.37 -18.21 -21.00
N PRO A 157 2.55 -17.98 -21.63
CA PRO A 157 3.43 -16.83 -21.36
C PRO A 157 2.74 -15.47 -21.39
N GLN A 158 1.86 -15.22 -22.37
CA GLN A 158 1.11 -13.96 -22.47
C GLN A 158 0.18 -13.74 -21.27
N LYS A 159 -0.45 -14.81 -20.76
CA LYS A 159 -1.31 -14.72 -19.57
C LYS A 159 -0.47 -14.49 -18.30
N ARG A 160 0.70 -15.14 -18.18
CA ARG A 160 1.63 -14.94 -17.05
C ARG A 160 2.07 -13.49 -16.97
N TYR A 161 2.66 -12.97 -18.05
CA TYR A 161 3.15 -11.59 -18.12
C TYR A 161 2.05 -10.59 -17.76
N ARG A 162 0.85 -10.75 -18.32
CA ARG A 162 -0.28 -9.87 -18.05
C ARG A 162 -0.73 -9.87 -16.59
N ILE A 163 -0.86 -11.05 -15.97
CA ILE A 163 -1.29 -11.17 -14.56
C ILE A 163 -0.20 -10.60 -13.64
N ALA A 164 1.07 -10.88 -13.92
CA ALA A 164 2.20 -10.34 -13.16
C ALA A 164 2.31 -8.82 -13.31
N LEU A 165 2.20 -8.28 -14.52
CA LEU A 165 2.23 -6.85 -14.77
C LEU A 165 1.08 -6.13 -14.06
N GLU A 166 -0.13 -6.67 -14.12
CA GLU A 166 -1.28 -6.14 -13.40
C GLU A 166 -1.05 -6.14 -11.88
N SER A 167 -0.46 -7.21 -11.35
CA SER A 167 -0.15 -7.34 -9.93
C SER A 167 0.90 -6.34 -9.47
N LEU A 168 1.93 -6.11 -10.31
CA LEU A 168 3.00 -5.17 -10.05
C LEU A 168 2.54 -3.70 -10.17
N GLU A 169 1.77 -3.36 -11.20
CA GLU A 169 1.37 -1.98 -11.48
C GLU A 169 0.10 -1.55 -10.76
N ILE A 170 -0.76 -2.47 -10.30
CA ILE A 170 -2.02 -2.12 -9.65
C ILE A 170 -2.06 -2.62 -8.22
N TYR A 171 -1.96 -3.94 -8.02
CA TYR A 171 -2.22 -4.53 -6.71
C TYR A 171 -1.15 -4.14 -5.69
N ALA A 172 0.13 -4.18 -6.04
CA ALA A 172 1.22 -3.79 -5.14
C ALA A 172 1.14 -2.32 -4.70
N PRO A 173 0.93 -1.32 -5.59
CA PRO A 173 0.73 0.07 -5.20
C PRO A 173 -0.47 0.28 -4.28
N ILE A 174 -1.59 -0.43 -4.49
CA ILE A 174 -2.76 -0.34 -3.61
C ILE A 174 -2.43 -0.94 -2.24
N ALA A 175 -1.79 -2.11 -2.17
CA ALA A 175 -1.34 -2.71 -0.92
C ALA A 175 -0.40 -1.77 -0.15
N ASN A 176 0.53 -1.09 -0.85
CA ASN A 176 1.41 -0.09 -0.25
C ASN A 176 0.64 1.09 0.38
N ARG A 177 -0.41 1.58 -0.29
CA ARG A 177 -1.27 2.67 0.22
C ARG A 177 -2.09 2.24 1.43
N LEU A 178 -2.48 0.96 1.50
CA LEU A 178 -3.14 0.37 2.65
C LEU A 178 -2.17 0.03 3.80
N GLY A 179 -0.87 0.33 3.63
CA GLY A 179 0.16 0.08 4.64
C GLY A 179 0.57 -1.40 4.76
N MET A 180 0.18 -2.25 3.80
CA MET A 180 0.40 -3.69 3.86
C MET A 180 1.73 -4.07 3.18
N ASP A 181 2.87 -3.80 3.85
CA ASP A 181 4.22 -4.00 3.27
C ASP A 181 4.50 -5.47 2.91
N GLU A 182 4.00 -6.42 3.71
CA GLU A 182 4.18 -7.85 3.43
C GLU A 182 3.49 -8.24 2.12
N ILE A 183 2.20 -7.92 1.99
CA ILE A 183 1.40 -8.20 0.78
C ILE A 183 2.01 -7.50 -0.43
N LYS A 184 2.32 -6.21 -0.31
CA LYS A 184 2.96 -5.44 -1.38
C LYS A 184 4.22 -6.15 -1.85
N GLY A 185 5.10 -6.50 -0.92
CA GLY A 185 6.37 -7.12 -1.26
C GLY A 185 6.21 -8.51 -1.88
N GLN A 186 5.20 -9.29 -1.50
CA GLN A 186 4.90 -10.60 -2.11
C GLN A 186 4.45 -10.40 -3.56
N LEU A 187 3.51 -9.48 -3.77
CA LEU A 187 3.02 -9.12 -5.11
C LEU A 187 4.16 -8.62 -6.00
N GLU A 188 5.05 -7.78 -5.48
CA GLU A 188 6.20 -7.25 -6.22
C GLU A 188 7.18 -8.35 -6.64
N ASP A 189 7.69 -9.15 -5.70
CA ASP A 189 8.72 -10.15 -5.98
C ASP A 189 8.19 -11.31 -6.84
N LEU A 190 6.98 -11.81 -6.56
CA LEU A 190 6.35 -12.86 -7.36
C LEU A 190 6.04 -12.38 -8.79
N SER A 191 5.75 -11.10 -8.97
CA SER A 191 5.54 -10.53 -10.30
C SER A 191 6.85 -10.25 -11.03
N PHE A 192 7.90 -9.87 -10.31
CA PHE A 192 9.16 -9.41 -10.87
C PHE A 192 9.80 -10.44 -11.79
N GLU A 193 9.78 -11.71 -11.40
CA GLU A 193 10.29 -12.83 -12.20
C GLU A 193 9.64 -12.90 -13.60
N PHE A 194 8.33 -12.65 -13.69
CA PHE A 194 7.59 -12.78 -14.95
C PHE A 194 7.56 -11.49 -15.76
N VAL A 195 7.63 -10.31 -15.13
CA VAL A 195 7.61 -9.02 -15.82
C VAL A 195 8.99 -8.66 -16.37
N TYR A 196 10.05 -8.88 -15.58
CA TYR A 196 11.42 -8.53 -15.94
C TYR A 196 12.41 -9.68 -15.64
N PRO A 197 12.29 -10.84 -16.30
CA PRO A 197 13.05 -12.06 -15.94
C PRO A 197 14.57 -11.86 -15.96
N LYS A 198 15.09 -11.11 -16.94
CA LYS A 198 16.54 -10.83 -17.04
C LYS A 198 17.04 -9.99 -15.87
N GLU A 199 16.27 -8.98 -15.47
CA GLU A 199 16.62 -8.13 -14.33
C GLU A 199 16.46 -8.91 -13.02
N TYR A 200 15.43 -9.74 -12.88
CA TYR A 200 15.25 -10.62 -11.73
C TYR A 200 16.50 -11.48 -11.48
N GLU A 201 16.98 -12.20 -12.49
CA GLU A 201 18.19 -13.03 -12.38
C GLU A 201 19.44 -12.19 -12.08
N ARG A 202 19.59 -11.03 -12.72
CA ARG A 202 20.70 -10.10 -12.45
C ARG A 202 20.70 -9.63 -11.00
N ILE A 203 19.56 -9.18 -10.50
CA ILE A 203 19.43 -8.65 -9.13
C ILE A 203 19.59 -9.75 -8.10
N LYS A 204 19.06 -10.94 -8.36
CA LYS A 204 19.26 -12.12 -7.52
C LYS A 204 20.74 -12.46 -7.37
N LYS A 205 21.48 -12.51 -8.48
CA LYS A 205 22.94 -12.72 -8.46
C LYS A 205 23.68 -11.65 -7.65
N ILE A 206 23.39 -10.35 -7.90
CA ILE A 206 24.02 -9.24 -7.16
C ILE A 206 23.76 -9.36 -5.65
N ARG A 207 22.51 -9.67 -5.27
CA ARG A 207 22.13 -9.86 -3.87
C ARG A 207 22.91 -11.02 -3.26
N ASP A 208 22.87 -12.19 -3.90
CA ASP A 208 23.45 -13.41 -3.36
C ASP A 208 24.99 -13.28 -3.22
N GLU A 209 25.68 -12.66 -4.17
CA GLU A 209 27.11 -12.33 -4.09
C GLU A 209 27.44 -11.39 -2.91
N LYS A 210 26.59 -10.38 -2.66
CA LYS A 210 26.78 -9.46 -1.52
C LYS A 210 26.50 -10.10 -0.17
N LEU A 211 25.61 -11.09 -0.13
CA LEU A 211 25.24 -11.82 1.09
C LEU A 211 26.25 -12.91 1.45
N GLN A 212 26.94 -13.47 0.45
CA GLN A 212 27.87 -14.57 0.62
C GLN A 212 28.93 -14.26 1.68
N GLY A 213 29.04 -15.14 2.69
CA GLY A 213 30.04 -15.02 3.75
C GLY A 213 29.75 -13.95 4.81
N LYS A 214 28.64 -13.20 4.73
CA LYS A 214 28.30 -12.19 5.73
C LYS A 214 27.44 -12.68 6.90
N GLU A 215 26.95 -13.92 6.87
CA GLU A 215 26.07 -14.47 7.90
C GLU A 215 26.67 -14.36 9.31
N GLN A 216 27.92 -14.78 9.48
CA GLN A 216 28.63 -14.70 10.76
C GLN A 216 28.86 -13.26 11.22
N TYR A 217 29.08 -12.34 10.27
CA TYR A 217 29.23 -10.92 10.58
C TYR A 217 27.95 -10.35 11.17
N PHE A 218 26.81 -10.61 10.53
CA PHE A 218 25.52 -10.14 11.03
C PHE A 218 25.11 -10.80 12.34
N ALA A 219 25.39 -12.10 12.52
CA ALA A 219 25.19 -12.78 13.80
C ALA A 219 25.94 -12.07 14.93
N ARG A 220 27.24 -11.78 14.72
CA ARG A 220 28.04 -11.04 15.70
C ARG A 220 27.48 -9.65 16.01
N ILE A 221 27.05 -8.89 15.00
CA ILE A 221 26.45 -7.57 15.25
C ILE A 221 25.15 -7.67 16.05
N MET A 222 24.31 -8.68 15.77
CA MET A 222 23.08 -8.92 16.53
C MET A 222 23.40 -9.31 17.98
N ASP A 223 24.41 -10.12 18.22
CA ASP A 223 24.86 -10.52 19.57
C ASP A 223 25.39 -9.31 20.35
N ILE A 224 26.28 -8.50 19.76
CA ILE A 224 26.78 -7.25 20.37
C ILE A 224 25.61 -6.32 20.69
N THR A 225 24.67 -6.15 19.75
CA THR A 225 23.50 -5.30 19.96
C THR A 225 22.67 -5.81 21.14
N LYS A 226 22.44 -7.12 21.23
CA LYS A 226 21.68 -7.74 22.31
C LYS A 226 22.35 -7.53 23.67
N ASP A 227 23.66 -7.74 23.75
CA ASP A 227 24.42 -7.59 24.99
C ASP A 227 24.43 -6.15 25.49
N GLU A 228 24.61 -5.17 24.60
CA GLU A 228 24.61 -3.75 24.97
C GLU A 228 23.22 -3.26 25.40
N LEU A 229 22.14 -3.75 24.78
CA LEU A 229 20.78 -3.45 25.22
C LEU A 229 20.47 -4.05 26.59
N ASN A 230 20.91 -5.29 26.85
CA ASN A 230 20.73 -5.93 28.16
C ASN A 230 21.47 -5.18 29.28
N LYS A 231 22.67 -4.64 29.02
CA LYS A 231 23.40 -3.80 30.00
C LYS A 231 22.65 -2.52 30.36
N ALA A 232 21.81 -2.04 29.46
CA ALA A 232 20.97 -0.86 29.65
C ALA A 232 19.55 -1.19 30.17
N ASP A 233 19.31 -2.44 30.59
CA ASP A 233 17.99 -2.93 31.05
C ASP A 233 16.88 -2.84 29.99
N ILE A 234 17.27 -2.91 28.71
CA ILE A 234 16.34 -2.97 27.58
C ILE A 234 16.32 -4.39 27.04
N HIS A 235 15.18 -5.05 27.18
CA HIS A 235 14.97 -6.42 26.69
C HIS A 235 14.15 -6.41 25.39
N PRO A 236 14.81 -6.47 24.22
CA PRO A 236 14.10 -6.47 22.94
C PRO A 236 13.27 -7.74 22.78
N ILE A 237 12.06 -7.60 22.25
CA ILE A 237 11.16 -8.70 21.89
C ILE A 237 11.82 -9.56 20.82
N SER A 238 12.45 -8.93 19.83
CA SER A 238 13.23 -9.63 18.81
C SER A 238 14.33 -8.76 18.21
N ILE A 239 15.43 -9.42 17.82
CA ILE A 239 16.48 -8.86 16.96
C ILE A 239 16.69 -9.86 15.83
N HIS A 240 16.50 -9.44 14.59
CA HIS A 240 16.70 -10.33 13.45
C HIS A 240 17.13 -9.58 12.19
N GLY A 241 17.82 -10.31 11.31
CA GLY A 241 18.12 -9.81 9.97
C GLY A 241 16.86 -9.72 9.11
N ARG A 242 16.77 -8.66 8.30
CA ARG A 242 15.81 -8.51 7.21
C ARG A 242 16.56 -8.44 5.89
N ASN A 243 16.29 -9.41 5.02
CA ASN A 243 16.74 -9.38 3.64
C ASN A 243 15.89 -8.39 2.84
N LYS A 244 16.53 -7.56 2.02
CA LYS A 244 15.80 -6.71 1.08
C LYS A 244 15.20 -7.56 -0.04
N ARG A 245 13.92 -7.31 -0.33
CA ARG A 245 13.18 -7.92 -1.45
C ARG A 245 13.80 -7.54 -2.78
N LEU A 246 13.69 -8.43 -3.77
CA LEU A 246 14.39 -8.31 -5.05
C LEU A 246 13.91 -7.11 -5.85
N TYR A 247 12.61 -6.89 -5.95
CA TYR A 247 12.05 -5.76 -6.67
C TYR A 247 12.38 -4.41 -6.01
N SER A 248 12.38 -4.36 -4.69
CA SER A 248 12.82 -3.19 -3.92
C SER A 248 14.33 -2.89 -4.13
N LEU A 249 15.15 -3.91 -4.33
CA LEU A 249 16.57 -3.73 -4.68
C LEU A 249 16.72 -3.23 -6.12
N TYR A 250 15.95 -3.79 -7.06
CA TYR A 250 15.90 -3.36 -8.46
C TYR A 250 15.54 -1.87 -8.60
N THR A 251 14.42 -1.45 -8.01
CA THR A 251 13.97 -0.05 -8.05
C THR A 251 14.97 0.91 -7.42
N LYS A 252 15.69 0.47 -6.38
CA LYS A 252 16.76 1.26 -5.75
C LYS A 252 17.99 1.40 -6.64
N LEU A 253 18.38 0.35 -7.37
CA LEU A 253 19.48 0.42 -8.34
C LEU A 253 19.17 1.38 -9.48
N LEU A 254 17.95 1.35 -10.01
CA LEU A 254 17.53 2.27 -11.06
C LEU A 254 17.67 3.75 -10.64
N LYS A 255 17.35 4.07 -9.38
CA LYS A 255 17.49 5.44 -8.82
C LYS A 255 18.93 5.85 -8.52
N LYS A 256 19.88 4.94 -8.59
CA LYS A 256 21.31 5.16 -8.25
C LYS A 256 22.22 4.79 -9.42
N ASP A 257 21.82 5.17 -10.63
CA ASP A 257 22.57 4.98 -11.87
C ASP A 257 22.98 3.52 -12.13
N ASN A 258 22.20 2.56 -11.61
CA ASN A 258 22.45 1.12 -11.70
C ASN A 258 23.79 0.63 -11.12
N ASP A 259 24.49 1.41 -10.29
CA ASP A 259 25.75 0.98 -9.66
C ASP A 259 25.51 0.20 -8.35
N PRO A 260 25.81 -1.12 -8.30
CA PRO A 260 25.67 -1.93 -7.09
C PRO A 260 26.57 -1.48 -5.93
N LYS A 261 27.66 -0.75 -6.19
CA LYS A 261 28.57 -0.24 -5.15
C LYS A 261 27.90 0.80 -4.28
N ASN A 262 26.93 1.54 -4.82
CA ASN A 262 26.20 2.59 -4.12
C ASN A 262 25.03 2.06 -3.26
N ILE A 263 24.87 0.73 -3.16
CA ILE A 263 23.87 0.09 -2.31
C ILE A 263 24.53 -0.52 -1.08
N TYR A 264 24.25 0.14 0.04
CA TYR A 264 24.79 -0.13 1.36
C TYR A 264 23.86 -0.98 2.23
N ASP A 265 22.58 -1.05 1.87
CA ASP A 265 21.46 -1.55 2.69
C ASP A 265 20.80 -2.80 2.09
N ILE A 266 21.60 -3.75 1.59
CA ILE A 266 21.04 -5.04 1.15
C ILE A 266 20.51 -5.84 2.34
N LEU A 267 21.14 -5.64 3.50
CA LEU A 267 20.74 -6.21 4.78
C LEU A 267 20.46 -5.10 5.78
N ALA A 268 19.36 -5.25 6.50
CA ALA A 268 19.02 -4.42 7.64
C ALA A 268 18.85 -5.32 8.87
N ILE A 269 19.19 -4.81 10.05
CA ILE A 269 18.88 -5.45 11.33
C ILE A 269 17.64 -4.78 11.89
N ARG A 270 16.62 -5.57 12.18
CA ARG A 270 15.39 -5.12 12.81
C ARG A 270 15.44 -5.42 14.29
N ILE A 271 15.10 -4.41 15.09
CA ILE A 271 15.01 -4.48 16.54
C ILE A 271 13.59 -4.11 16.93
N ILE A 272 12.90 -5.02 17.60
CA ILE A 272 11.56 -4.83 18.13
C ILE A 272 11.65 -4.69 19.65
N VAL A 273 11.15 -3.57 20.16
CA VAL A 273 11.14 -3.23 21.59
C VAL A 273 9.71 -3.02 22.10
N ASN A 274 9.53 -2.80 23.40
CA ASN A 274 8.18 -2.68 23.98
C ASN A 274 7.63 -1.27 23.84
N THR A 275 8.46 -0.26 24.05
CA THR A 275 8.00 1.13 24.16
C THR A 275 8.70 2.08 23.19
N VAL A 276 8.05 3.21 22.91
CA VAL A 276 8.63 4.28 22.09
C VAL A 276 9.90 4.85 22.75
N ALA A 277 9.93 4.95 24.08
CA ALA A 277 11.11 5.38 24.81
C ALA A 277 12.30 4.44 24.58
N GLU A 278 12.07 3.11 24.63
CA GLU A 278 13.07 2.11 24.30
C GLU A 278 13.57 2.22 22.85
N CYS A 279 12.73 2.64 21.89
CA CYS A 279 13.18 2.86 20.50
C CYS A 279 14.29 3.92 20.46
N TYR A 280 14.08 5.07 21.12
CA TYR A 280 15.05 6.16 21.13
C TYR A 280 16.28 5.83 21.99
N ALA A 281 16.10 5.12 23.11
CA ALA A 281 17.22 4.64 23.92
C ALA A 281 18.10 3.66 23.12
N THR A 282 17.48 2.70 22.43
CA THR A 282 18.16 1.77 21.51
C THR A 282 18.94 2.53 20.44
N LEU A 283 18.34 3.55 19.82
CA LEU A 283 19.03 4.39 18.84
C LEU A 283 20.31 5.02 19.40
N GLY A 284 20.22 5.59 20.61
CA GLY A 284 21.36 6.20 21.31
C GLY A 284 22.46 5.18 21.64
N ILE A 285 22.09 3.99 22.11
CA ILE A 285 23.03 2.90 22.40
C ILE A 285 23.77 2.48 21.13
N LEU A 286 23.04 2.27 20.03
CA LEU A 286 23.65 1.92 18.73
C LEU A 286 24.62 3.01 18.25
N HIS A 287 24.29 4.29 18.42
CA HIS A 287 25.15 5.41 18.02
C HIS A 287 26.37 5.59 18.91
N ASN A 288 26.34 5.10 20.15
CA ASN A 288 27.50 5.06 21.03
C ASN A 288 28.51 3.97 20.61
N ILE A 289 28.00 2.83 20.13
CA ILE A 289 28.83 1.70 19.66
C ILE A 289 29.38 1.98 18.26
N TRP A 290 28.51 2.42 17.34
CA TRP A 290 28.83 2.62 15.93
C TRP A 290 28.51 4.05 15.49
N LYS A 291 29.46 4.68 14.81
CA LYS A 291 29.28 6.05 14.31
C LYS A 291 28.18 6.10 13.24
N PRO A 292 27.17 6.98 13.35
CA PRO A 292 26.14 7.11 12.34
C PRO A 292 26.62 7.86 11.09
N PHE A 293 26.06 7.49 9.93
CA PHE A 293 26.23 8.26 8.71
C PHE A 293 25.39 9.55 8.75
N LYS A 294 25.99 10.69 8.41
CA LYS A 294 25.28 11.97 8.32
C LYS A 294 24.16 11.90 7.27
N GLY A 295 22.95 12.36 7.64
CA GLY A 295 21.77 12.37 6.75
C GLY A 295 21.16 10.99 6.49
N ARG A 296 21.56 9.94 7.23
CA ARG A 296 21.01 8.58 7.14
C ARG A 296 20.20 8.17 8.37
N ILE A 297 19.90 9.12 9.26
CA ILE A 297 18.99 8.92 10.38
C ILE A 297 17.61 9.42 9.93
N LYS A 298 16.59 8.58 10.09
CA LYS A 298 15.21 8.92 9.74
C LYS A 298 14.30 8.53 10.90
N ASP A 299 13.59 9.50 11.42
CA ASP A 299 12.63 9.29 12.49
C ASP A 299 11.21 9.24 11.91
N TYR A 300 10.77 8.04 11.51
CA TYR A 300 9.39 7.83 11.10
C TYR A 300 8.44 7.60 12.28
N ILE A 301 8.91 7.63 13.54
CA ILE A 301 8.03 7.57 14.70
C ILE A 301 7.38 8.93 14.90
N SER A 302 8.19 9.99 14.96
CA SER A 302 7.71 11.37 15.08
C SER A 302 7.10 11.91 13.77
N GLN A 303 7.58 11.42 12.62
CA GLN A 303 7.07 11.78 11.30
C GLN A 303 6.64 10.53 10.52
N PRO A 304 5.49 9.93 10.86
CA PRO A 304 4.99 8.74 10.17
C PRO A 304 4.83 8.98 8.67
N LYS A 305 5.03 7.93 7.87
CA LYS A 305 4.69 8.00 6.44
C LYS A 305 3.17 8.07 6.27
N PRO A 306 2.65 8.56 5.12
CA PRO A 306 1.21 8.65 4.87
C PRO A 306 0.45 7.32 4.97
N ASN A 307 1.11 6.21 4.65
CA ASN A 307 0.54 4.87 4.83
C ASN A 307 0.53 4.39 6.30
N GLY A 308 0.93 5.23 7.24
CA GLY A 308 0.99 4.95 8.67
C GLY A 308 2.27 4.27 9.14
N TYR A 309 3.26 4.06 8.26
CA TYR A 309 4.51 3.40 8.64
C TYR A 309 5.30 4.20 9.68
N GLN A 310 5.71 3.52 10.75
CA GLN A 310 6.53 4.07 11.84
C GLN A 310 7.72 3.17 12.14
N SER A 311 8.91 3.77 12.26
CA SER A 311 10.17 3.14 12.69
C SER A 311 11.29 4.19 12.74
N LEU A 312 12.29 4.00 13.59
CA LEU A 312 13.57 4.71 13.49
C LEU A 312 14.50 3.94 12.55
N HIS A 313 15.03 4.63 11.54
CA HIS A 313 16.04 4.06 10.65
C HIS A 313 17.36 4.78 10.88
N THR A 314 18.45 4.03 11.01
CA THR A 314 19.79 4.59 11.04
C THR A 314 20.75 3.72 10.25
N THR A 315 21.63 4.34 9.47
CA THR A 315 22.79 3.64 8.89
C THR A 315 24.04 4.03 9.68
N VAL A 316 24.81 3.04 10.12
CA VAL A 316 26.04 3.24 10.90
C VAL A 316 27.24 2.58 10.20
N PHE A 317 28.45 3.04 10.54
CA PHE A 317 29.70 2.40 10.12
C PHE A 317 29.97 1.17 11.00
N GLY A 318 29.83 -0.03 10.44
CA GLY A 318 30.20 -1.28 11.09
C GLY A 318 31.70 -1.57 11.01
N GLU A 319 32.11 -2.71 11.55
CA GLU A 319 33.52 -3.15 11.47
C GLU A 319 33.96 -3.30 10.01
N GLY A 320 35.20 -2.90 9.70
CA GLY A 320 35.72 -2.92 8.33
C GLY A 320 35.17 -1.80 7.42
N GLY A 321 34.37 -0.87 7.96
CA GLY A 321 33.76 0.22 7.18
C GLY A 321 32.51 -0.19 6.41
N GLU A 322 32.04 -1.43 6.59
CA GLU A 322 30.80 -1.94 6.00
C GLU A 322 29.59 -1.22 6.63
N PRO A 323 28.70 -0.64 5.83
CA PRO A 323 27.52 0.05 6.35
C PRO A 323 26.45 -0.95 6.83
N ILE A 324 25.86 -0.67 7.99
CA ILE A 324 24.78 -1.46 8.56
C ILE A 324 23.56 -0.57 8.74
N GLU A 325 22.41 -0.98 8.23
CA GLU A 325 21.13 -0.32 8.49
C GLU A 325 20.41 -0.99 9.67
N PHE A 326 20.03 -0.20 10.67
CA PHE A 326 19.17 -0.64 11.77
C PHE A 326 17.78 -0.04 11.60
N GLN A 327 16.75 -0.85 11.88
CA GLN A 327 15.35 -0.46 11.95
C GLN A 327 14.83 -0.78 13.35
N ILE A 328 14.40 0.24 14.09
CA ILE A 328 13.96 0.11 15.47
C ILE A 328 12.49 0.52 15.54
N ARG A 329 11.64 -0.27 16.20
CA ARG A 329 10.22 0.03 16.38
C ARG A 329 9.61 -0.82 17.49
N THR A 330 8.40 -0.46 17.92
CA THR A 330 7.64 -1.27 18.87
C THR A 330 6.96 -2.46 18.19
N LEU A 331 6.40 -3.39 18.97
CA LEU A 331 5.58 -4.49 18.44
C LEU A 331 4.37 -3.95 17.64
N ASP A 332 3.61 -3.02 18.21
CA ASP A 332 2.45 -2.41 17.52
C ASP A 332 2.88 -1.76 16.19
N MET A 333 3.99 -1.02 16.19
CA MET A 333 4.52 -0.42 14.96
C MET A 333 4.99 -1.48 13.95
N HIS A 334 5.48 -2.63 14.43
CA HIS A 334 5.84 -3.75 13.56
C HIS A 334 4.59 -4.34 12.89
N GLU A 335 3.56 -4.68 13.66
CA GLU A 335 2.31 -5.25 13.15
C GLU A 335 1.64 -4.29 12.17
N ASN A 336 1.55 -3.01 12.52
CA ASN A 336 1.01 -1.96 11.65
C ASN A 336 1.79 -1.81 10.35
N ALA A 337 3.11 -1.99 10.38
CA ALA A 337 3.95 -1.85 9.20
C ALA A 337 3.89 -3.07 8.26
N GLU A 338 3.69 -4.27 8.80
CA GLU A 338 3.58 -5.49 7.96
C GLU A 338 2.15 -5.69 7.46
N PHE A 339 1.14 -5.43 8.29
CA PHE A 339 -0.27 -5.76 8.02
C PHE A 339 -1.16 -4.54 7.75
N GLY A 340 -0.67 -3.32 7.99
CA GLY A 340 -1.35 -2.08 7.60
C GLY A 340 -2.74 -1.94 8.21
N ILE A 341 -3.73 -1.69 7.35
CA ILE A 341 -5.14 -1.58 7.74
C ILE A 341 -5.68 -2.82 8.47
N ALA A 342 -5.05 -3.98 8.28
CA ALA A 342 -5.48 -5.21 8.90
C ALA A 342 -4.89 -5.46 10.30
N ALA A 343 -3.99 -4.61 10.79
CA ALA A 343 -3.49 -4.67 12.17
C ALA A 343 -4.44 -4.01 13.18
N HIS A 344 -5.34 -3.14 12.72
CA HIS A 344 -6.16 -2.28 13.58
C HIS A 344 -7.64 -2.59 13.43
N TRP A 345 -8.16 -3.53 14.21
CA TRP A 345 -9.60 -3.83 14.26
C TRP A 345 -10.25 -3.24 15.53
N HIS A 346 -11.37 -2.54 15.38
CA HIS A 346 -12.27 -2.16 16.47
C HIS A 346 -13.60 -2.87 16.33
N TYR A 347 -14.19 -3.28 17.45
CA TYR A 347 -15.57 -3.74 17.49
C TYR A 347 -16.49 -2.52 17.39
N ASP A 348 -17.42 -2.53 16.43
CA ASP A 348 -18.49 -1.53 16.37
C ASP A 348 -19.54 -1.76 17.49
N GLU A 349 -20.51 -0.85 17.64
CA GLU A 349 -21.59 -0.97 18.63
C GLU A 349 -22.47 -2.23 18.45
N ARG A 350 -22.32 -2.96 17.33
CA ARG A 350 -23.04 -4.20 17.00
C ARG A 350 -22.18 -5.46 17.18
N GLY A 351 -20.91 -5.31 17.57
CA GLY A 351 -19.97 -6.41 17.78
C GLY A 351 -19.21 -6.88 16.53
N SER A 352 -19.25 -6.13 15.41
CA SER A 352 -18.49 -6.44 14.19
C SER A 352 -17.08 -5.80 14.23
N ARG A 353 -16.03 -6.58 13.93
CA ARG A 353 -14.65 -6.07 13.81
C ARG A 353 -14.52 -5.25 12.52
N MET A 354 -14.39 -3.93 12.65
CA MET A 354 -14.11 -3.01 11.55
C MET A 354 -12.69 -2.46 11.60
N PRO A 355 -12.04 -2.17 10.46
CA PRO A 355 -10.75 -1.51 10.45
C PRO A 355 -10.86 -0.08 11.01
N THR A 356 -9.90 0.30 11.85
CA THR A 356 -9.96 1.54 12.64
C THR A 356 -9.69 2.80 11.80
N LYS A 357 -9.05 2.64 10.64
CA LYS A 357 -8.70 3.75 9.74
C LYS A 357 -9.73 3.89 8.63
N ASP A 358 -10.46 4.98 8.68
CA ASP A 358 -11.32 5.45 7.59
C ASP A 358 -10.45 5.76 6.36
N ILE A 359 -10.67 5.04 5.26
CA ILE A 359 -9.87 5.20 4.03
C ILE A 359 -10.43 6.38 3.23
N LYS A 360 -10.27 7.59 3.77
CA LYS A 360 -10.77 8.83 3.15
C LYS A 360 -10.37 8.94 1.69
N TRP A 361 -9.12 8.61 1.36
CA TRP A 361 -8.63 8.65 -0.02
C TRP A 361 -9.35 7.67 -0.97
N ALA A 362 -9.77 6.50 -0.49
CA ALA A 362 -10.49 5.54 -1.33
C ALA A 362 -11.94 6.01 -1.58
N LYS A 363 -12.57 6.60 -0.56
CA LYS A 363 -13.89 7.25 -0.69
C LYS A 363 -13.81 8.44 -1.64
N GLU A 364 -12.82 9.32 -1.49
CA GLU A 364 -12.57 10.47 -2.37
C GLU A 364 -12.34 10.03 -3.83
N LEU A 365 -11.54 9.00 -4.07
CA LEU A 365 -11.35 8.49 -5.44
C LEU A 365 -12.62 7.86 -6.02
N ALA A 366 -13.39 7.14 -5.21
CA ALA A 366 -14.67 6.58 -5.65
C ALA A 366 -15.69 7.69 -5.97
N GLU A 367 -15.69 8.80 -5.21
CA GLU A 367 -16.52 9.98 -5.46
C GLU A 367 -16.08 10.75 -6.71
N ILE A 368 -14.78 11.04 -6.83
CA ILE A 368 -14.18 11.65 -8.02
C ILE A 368 -14.53 10.81 -9.27
N GLN A 369 -14.49 9.49 -9.15
CA GLN A 369 -14.88 8.61 -10.25
C GLN A 369 -16.38 8.68 -10.58
N LYS A 370 -17.27 8.78 -9.59
CA LYS A 370 -18.70 8.99 -9.83
C LYS A 370 -18.94 10.28 -10.63
N GLU A 371 -18.11 11.30 -10.42
CA GLU A 371 -18.17 12.56 -11.16
C GLU A 371 -17.51 12.49 -12.56
N ILE A 372 -16.48 11.67 -12.76
CA ILE A 372 -15.71 11.53 -14.02
C ILE A 372 -16.33 10.50 -14.99
N LEU A 373 -17.65 10.37 -14.99
CA LEU A 373 -18.34 9.52 -15.96
C LEU A 373 -18.58 10.28 -17.26
N THR A 374 -17.60 10.29 -18.18
CA THR A 374 -17.88 10.35 -19.64
C THR A 374 -16.70 10.04 -20.59
N LYS A 375 -15.41 10.10 -20.18
CA LYS A 375 -14.27 9.91 -21.12
C LYS A 375 -13.15 9.01 -20.60
N LEU A 376 -12.60 8.16 -21.49
CA LEU A 376 -11.47 7.26 -21.21
C LEU A 376 -10.16 8.01 -20.90
N SER A 377 -9.95 9.19 -21.49
CA SER A 377 -8.75 10.03 -21.26
C SER A 377 -8.58 10.42 -19.79
N ASP A 378 -9.68 10.66 -19.09
CA ASP A 378 -9.65 11.16 -17.72
C ASP A 378 -9.16 10.07 -16.73
N LEU A 379 -9.34 8.80 -17.08
CA LEU A 379 -8.91 7.65 -16.28
C LEU A 379 -7.43 7.30 -16.49
N GLU A 380 -6.90 7.51 -17.71
CA GLU A 380 -5.45 7.40 -17.96
C GLU A 380 -4.66 8.46 -17.19
N GLU A 381 -5.21 9.67 -17.06
CA GLU A 381 -4.58 10.75 -16.30
C GLU A 381 -4.62 10.49 -14.78
N ILE A 382 -5.70 9.91 -14.25
CA ILE A 382 -5.78 9.48 -12.84
C ILE A 382 -4.82 8.33 -12.56
N LYS A 383 -4.65 7.40 -13.52
CA LYS A 383 -3.67 6.31 -13.41
C LYS A 383 -2.27 6.85 -13.12
N VAL A 384 -1.83 7.83 -13.91
CA VAL A 384 -0.48 8.41 -13.78
C VAL A 384 -0.30 9.04 -12.41
N ASP A 385 -1.25 9.87 -11.97
CA ASP A 385 -1.18 10.53 -10.66
C ASP A 385 -1.24 9.51 -9.50
N PHE A 386 -2.09 8.48 -9.58
CA PHE A 386 -2.26 7.50 -8.52
C PHE A 386 -1.07 6.53 -8.37
N LEU A 387 -0.46 6.10 -9.47
CA LEU A 387 0.58 5.08 -9.49
C LEU A 387 2.01 5.64 -9.47
N GLN A 388 2.18 6.95 -9.64
CA GLN A 388 3.47 7.60 -9.50
C GLN A 388 4.06 7.41 -8.10
N THR A 389 5.39 7.31 -8.06
CA THR A 389 6.18 7.45 -6.83
C THR A 389 5.69 8.67 -6.06
N ARG A 390 5.64 8.57 -4.74
CA ARG A 390 5.13 9.63 -3.87
C ARG A 390 6.30 10.36 -3.22
N ILE A 391 6.14 11.65 -3.04
CA ILE A 391 7.01 12.50 -2.22
C ILE A 391 6.23 12.94 -0.98
N PHE A 392 6.95 13.11 0.13
CA PHE A 392 6.39 13.60 1.38
C PHE A 392 6.89 15.01 1.63
N VAL A 393 5.97 15.95 1.75
CA VAL A 393 6.26 17.36 2.00
C VAL A 393 5.56 17.80 3.28
N PHE A 394 6.09 18.81 3.94
CA PHE A 394 5.67 19.23 5.27
C PHE A 394 4.98 20.59 5.23
N THR A 395 3.97 20.78 6.05
CA THR A 395 3.47 22.13 6.38
C THR A 395 4.42 22.79 7.40
N PRO A 396 4.39 24.12 7.57
CA PRO A 396 5.18 24.79 8.61
C PRO A 396 4.80 24.36 10.04
N LYS A 397 3.63 23.72 10.21
CA LYS A 397 3.17 23.15 11.48
C LYS A 397 3.67 21.72 11.72
N GLY A 398 4.33 21.12 10.73
CA GLY A 398 4.84 19.75 10.80
C GLY A 398 3.89 18.67 10.28
N ASP A 399 2.74 19.04 9.69
CA ASP A 399 1.84 18.07 9.08
C ASP A 399 2.47 17.50 7.81
N VAL A 400 2.38 16.18 7.63
CA VAL A 400 2.91 15.48 6.45
C VAL A 400 1.84 15.40 5.37
N ILE A 401 2.17 15.86 4.17
CA ILE A 401 1.31 15.84 2.98
C ILE A 401 1.93 14.90 1.93
N ASP A 402 1.09 14.02 1.37
CA ASP A 402 1.45 13.07 0.31
C ASP A 402 1.13 13.65 -1.07
N LEU A 403 2.14 13.78 -1.93
CA LEU A 403 2.02 14.27 -3.30
C LEU A 403 2.76 13.37 -4.29
N PRO A 404 2.43 13.42 -5.60
CA PRO A 404 3.17 12.64 -6.59
C PRO A 404 4.57 13.23 -6.78
N GLU A 405 5.52 12.38 -7.14
CA GLU A 405 6.83 12.82 -7.61
C GLU A 405 6.65 13.78 -8.81
N GLY A 406 7.29 14.94 -8.73
CA GLY A 406 7.14 16.04 -9.69
C GLY A 406 5.97 17.00 -9.37
N ALA A 407 5.20 16.78 -8.31
CA ALA A 407 4.15 17.72 -7.88
C ALA A 407 4.70 19.12 -7.64
N THR A 408 3.89 20.13 -7.95
CA THR A 408 4.26 21.54 -7.78
C THR A 408 3.68 22.13 -6.50
N THR A 409 4.11 23.34 -6.14
CA THR A 409 3.51 24.09 -5.02
C THR A 409 2.00 24.38 -5.23
N ILE A 410 1.52 24.44 -6.48
CA ILE A 410 0.08 24.54 -6.79
C ILE A 410 -0.66 23.27 -6.35
N ASP A 411 -0.09 22.11 -6.65
CA ASP A 411 -0.66 20.82 -6.26
C ASP A 411 -0.77 20.73 -4.73
N PHE A 412 0.27 21.15 -4.01
CA PHE A 412 0.27 21.25 -2.55
C PHE A 412 -0.83 22.19 -2.03
N ALA A 413 -0.99 23.39 -2.60
CA ALA A 413 -2.00 24.34 -2.18
C ALA A 413 -3.43 23.79 -2.32
N TYR A 414 -3.71 23.11 -3.44
CA TYR A 414 -5.01 22.47 -3.66
C TYR A 414 -5.22 21.21 -2.81
N HIS A 415 -4.15 20.51 -2.45
CA HIS A 415 -4.22 19.37 -1.54
C HIS A 415 -4.59 19.80 -0.11
N ILE A 416 -4.07 20.93 0.38
CA ILE A 416 -4.47 21.44 1.70
C ILE A 416 -5.96 21.81 1.69
N HIS A 417 -6.36 22.65 0.74
CA HIS A 417 -7.77 23.03 0.58
C HIS A 417 -8.01 23.72 -0.76
N SER A 418 -9.15 23.45 -1.39
CA SER A 418 -9.52 24.10 -2.67
C SER A 418 -9.57 25.63 -2.59
N GLU A 419 -9.96 26.22 -1.44
CA GLU A 419 -9.95 27.67 -1.23
C GLU A 419 -8.53 28.25 -1.13
N ILE A 420 -7.61 27.52 -0.48
CA ILE A 420 -6.19 27.91 -0.38
C ILE A 420 -5.58 27.88 -1.77
N GLY A 421 -5.82 26.81 -2.54
CA GLY A 421 -5.44 26.72 -3.95
C GLY A 421 -5.96 27.90 -4.76
N ASN A 422 -7.26 28.20 -4.69
CA ASN A 422 -7.86 29.30 -5.46
C ASN A 422 -7.32 30.69 -5.11
N LYS A 423 -6.89 30.89 -3.87
CA LYS A 423 -6.38 32.17 -3.34
C LYS A 423 -4.85 32.26 -3.30
N CYS A 424 -4.15 31.19 -3.66
CA CYS A 424 -2.68 31.11 -3.67
C CYS A 424 -2.10 32.24 -4.54
N ILE A 425 -1.03 32.92 -4.10
CA ILE A 425 -0.31 33.94 -4.88
C ILE A 425 1.19 33.67 -4.97
N GLY A 426 1.73 32.88 -4.05
CA GLY A 426 3.14 32.53 -3.99
C GLY A 426 3.36 31.37 -3.04
N ALA A 427 4.56 30.81 -3.08
CA ALA A 427 4.96 29.71 -2.22
C ALA A 427 6.35 29.96 -1.64
N ILE A 428 6.56 29.50 -0.42
CA ILE A 428 7.86 29.46 0.24
C ILE A 428 8.19 27.99 0.46
N VAL A 429 9.35 27.55 -0.02
CA VAL A 429 9.85 26.18 0.17
C VAL A 429 11.17 26.26 0.92
N ASN A 430 11.25 25.59 2.07
CA ASN A 430 12.41 25.61 2.96
C ASN A 430 12.90 27.04 3.24
N GLU A 431 11.98 27.92 3.65
CA GLU A 431 12.20 29.35 3.97
C GLU A 431 12.62 30.23 2.78
N LYS A 432 12.61 29.72 1.55
CA LYS A 432 12.93 30.48 0.33
C LYS A 432 11.68 30.70 -0.52
N MET A 433 11.46 31.93 -0.95
CA MET A 433 10.41 32.21 -1.94
C MET A 433 10.74 31.53 -3.26
N VAL A 434 9.77 30.77 -3.78
CA VAL A 434 9.88 30.04 -5.04
C VAL A 434 8.68 30.35 -5.94
N SER A 435 8.84 30.04 -7.23
CA SER A 435 7.75 30.17 -8.20
C SER A 435 6.73 29.05 -8.02
N LEU A 436 5.48 29.30 -8.44
CA LEU A 436 4.38 28.35 -8.22
C LEU A 436 4.51 27.04 -9.02
N ASP A 437 5.29 27.06 -10.08
CA ASP A 437 5.65 25.91 -10.92
C ASP A 437 6.83 25.08 -10.40
N THR A 438 7.43 25.48 -9.27
CA THR A 438 8.53 24.74 -8.66
C THR A 438 8.06 23.33 -8.25
N GLU A 439 8.75 22.31 -8.76
CA GLU A 439 8.55 20.91 -8.36
C GLU A 439 9.10 20.67 -6.94
N LEU A 440 8.32 19.95 -6.14
CA LEU A 440 8.61 19.67 -4.75
C LEU A 440 9.45 18.41 -4.61
N ASN A 441 10.31 18.39 -3.59
CA ASN A 441 11.12 17.24 -3.24
C ASN A 441 10.67 16.64 -1.92
N ASN A 442 10.95 15.34 -1.75
CA ASN A 442 10.68 14.66 -0.50
C ASN A 442 11.49 15.27 0.66
N GLY A 443 10.83 15.79 1.68
CA GLY A 443 11.45 16.48 2.80
C GLY A 443 11.16 17.99 2.85
N ASP A 444 10.64 18.57 1.76
CA ASP A 444 10.46 20.01 1.66
C ASP A 444 9.37 20.51 2.62
N VAL A 445 9.65 21.63 3.30
CA VAL A 445 8.65 22.38 4.09
C VAL A 445 8.07 23.46 3.20
N VAL A 446 6.76 23.41 2.96
CA VAL A 446 6.05 24.27 2.01
C VAL A 446 5.03 25.14 2.71
N GLU A 447 5.13 26.45 2.53
CA GLU A 447 4.16 27.45 2.98
C GLU A 447 3.52 28.14 1.77
N ILE A 448 2.19 28.22 1.77
CA ILE A 448 1.43 28.88 0.70
C ILE A 448 1.01 30.26 1.15
N THR A 449 1.40 31.26 0.37
CA THR A 449 0.94 32.64 0.55
C THR A 449 -0.39 32.82 -0.17
N THR A 450 -1.42 33.32 0.52
CA THR A 450 -2.75 33.53 -0.05
C THR A 450 -3.16 35.01 -0.06
N ASP A 451 -3.93 35.42 -1.06
CA ASP A 451 -4.59 36.73 -1.11
C ASP A 451 -6.11 36.55 -1.00
N LYS A 452 -6.71 37.19 0.01
CA LYS A 452 -8.15 37.16 0.25
C LYS A 452 -8.95 37.81 -0.90
N ASN A 453 -8.35 38.75 -1.63
CA ASN A 453 -9.00 39.46 -2.74
C ASN A 453 -8.98 38.66 -4.06
N ARG A 454 -8.17 37.61 -4.14
CA ARG A 454 -8.09 36.75 -5.33
C ARG A 454 -9.37 35.93 -5.46
N LYS A 455 -10.11 36.17 -6.56
CA LYS A 455 -11.40 35.51 -6.83
C LYS A 455 -11.28 34.19 -7.60
N SER A 456 -10.17 33.97 -8.31
CA SER A 456 -10.00 32.83 -9.21
C SER A 456 -8.54 32.40 -9.32
N PRO A 457 -8.26 31.10 -9.52
CA PRO A 457 -6.97 30.64 -10.01
C PRO A 457 -6.70 31.12 -11.45
N SER A 458 -5.43 31.09 -11.86
CA SER A 458 -5.04 31.40 -13.24
C SER A 458 -5.36 30.21 -14.16
N PRO A 459 -5.86 30.43 -15.39
CA PRO A 459 -6.04 29.37 -16.38
C PRO A 459 -4.75 28.59 -16.68
N ASP A 460 -3.59 29.27 -16.68
CA ASP A 460 -2.29 28.66 -16.99
C ASP A 460 -1.89 27.57 -16.00
N TRP A 461 -2.46 27.59 -14.78
CA TRP A 461 -2.19 26.59 -13.77
C TRP A 461 -2.66 25.19 -14.17
N LEU A 462 -3.55 25.05 -15.15
CA LEU A 462 -3.92 23.75 -15.71
C LEU A 462 -2.75 23.03 -16.38
N ASN A 463 -1.78 23.79 -16.89
CA ASN A 463 -0.57 23.26 -17.53
C ASN A 463 0.56 23.01 -16.52
N ILE A 464 0.51 23.69 -15.37
CA ILE A 464 1.56 23.63 -14.33
C ILE A 464 1.24 22.54 -13.31
N ALA A 465 0.00 22.50 -12.82
CA ALA A 465 -0.45 21.50 -11.86
C ALA A 465 -0.26 20.09 -12.44
N LYS A 466 0.33 19.20 -11.66
CA LYS A 466 0.54 17.80 -12.07
C LYS A 466 -0.62 16.91 -11.66
N THR A 467 -1.21 17.16 -10.49
CA THR A 467 -2.27 16.34 -9.90
C THR A 467 -3.61 16.58 -10.57
N GLN A 468 -4.39 15.51 -10.73
CA GLN A 468 -5.73 15.63 -11.32
C GLN A 468 -6.70 16.31 -10.39
N THR A 469 -6.57 16.08 -9.08
CA THR A 469 -7.38 16.75 -8.06
C THR A 469 -7.24 18.27 -8.16
N ALA A 470 -6.01 18.79 -8.26
CA ALA A 470 -5.79 20.23 -8.46
C ALA A 470 -6.40 20.71 -9.78
N LYS A 471 -6.15 20.02 -10.91
CA LYS A 471 -6.73 20.39 -12.21
C LYS A 471 -8.26 20.43 -12.19
N ILE A 472 -8.92 19.47 -11.54
CA ILE A 472 -10.38 19.42 -11.41
C ILE A 472 -10.88 20.64 -10.61
N HIS A 473 -10.27 20.92 -9.45
CA HIS A 473 -10.64 22.09 -8.65
C HIS A 473 -10.42 23.40 -9.40
N ILE A 474 -9.31 23.53 -10.14
CA ILE A 474 -9.04 24.69 -11.01
C ILE A 474 -10.12 24.82 -12.08
N ARG A 475 -10.44 23.76 -12.83
CA ARG A 475 -11.50 23.78 -13.87
C ARG A 475 -12.84 24.18 -13.28
N ASN A 476 -13.20 23.65 -12.11
CA ASN A 476 -14.46 23.94 -11.44
C ASN A 476 -14.53 25.40 -10.97
N ALA A 477 -13.45 25.94 -10.42
CA ALA A 477 -13.36 27.35 -10.03
C ALA A 477 -13.46 28.29 -11.25
N LEU A 478 -12.77 27.97 -12.35
CA LEU A 478 -12.84 28.72 -13.61
C LEU A 478 -14.24 28.70 -14.22
N LYS A 479 -14.93 27.54 -14.24
CA LYS A 479 -16.31 27.42 -14.72
C LYS A 479 -17.30 28.25 -13.88
N LYS A 480 -17.13 28.27 -12.55
CA LYS A 480 -17.99 29.03 -11.63
C LYS A 480 -17.85 30.54 -11.87
N ASN A 481 -16.64 31.02 -12.10
CA ASN A 481 -16.38 32.43 -12.42
C ASN A 481 -16.80 32.82 -13.85
N GLY A 482 -16.63 31.92 -14.83
CA GLY A 482 -17.08 32.14 -16.21
C GLY A 482 -18.60 32.29 -16.34
N ARG A 483 -19.39 31.51 -15.59
CA ARG A 483 -20.86 31.67 -15.52
C ARG A 483 -21.29 32.98 -14.88
N GLY A 484 -20.56 33.47 -13.88
CA GLY A 484 -20.81 34.76 -13.25
C GLY A 484 -20.56 35.95 -14.19
N SER A 485 -19.50 35.88 -14.99
CA SER A 485 -19.18 36.89 -16.02
C SER A 485 -20.22 36.94 -17.14
N LEU A 486 -20.65 35.78 -17.63
CA LEU A 486 -21.65 35.68 -18.71
C LEU A 486 -23.06 36.09 -18.25
N SER A 487 -23.43 35.75 -17.01
CA SER A 487 -24.68 36.20 -16.39
C SER A 487 -24.70 37.73 -16.16
N GLY A 488 -23.58 38.32 -15.74
CA GLY A 488 -23.42 39.76 -15.59
C GLY A 488 -23.52 40.50 -16.93
N PHE A 489 -22.87 39.98 -17.96
CA PHE A 489 -22.92 40.50 -19.33
C PHE A 489 -24.33 40.40 -19.94
N LEU A 490 -25.01 39.27 -19.78
CA LEU A 490 -26.41 39.11 -20.21
C LEU A 490 -27.36 40.07 -19.49
N ARG A 491 -27.13 40.33 -18.20
CA ARG A 491 -27.90 41.34 -17.43
C ARG A 491 -27.63 42.78 -17.88
N SER A 492 -26.44 43.09 -18.37
CA SER A 492 -26.11 44.43 -18.88
C SER A 492 -26.56 44.66 -20.32
N VAL A 493 -26.72 43.59 -21.11
CA VAL A 493 -27.10 43.67 -22.53
C VAL A 493 -28.62 43.51 -22.74
N LEU A 494 -29.33 42.86 -21.82
CA LEU A 494 -30.79 42.75 -21.90
C LEU A 494 -31.45 44.05 -21.41
N PRO A 495 -32.34 44.68 -22.21
CA PRO A 495 -33.05 45.88 -21.79
C PRO A 495 -33.91 45.57 -20.55
N LYS A 496 -33.81 46.42 -19.53
CA LYS A 496 -34.72 46.38 -18.38
C LYS A 496 -36.15 46.52 -18.93
N LYS A 497 -36.97 45.48 -18.78
CA LYS A 497 -38.41 45.57 -19.05
C LYS A 497 -38.98 46.67 -18.14
N ASN A 498 -39.35 47.79 -18.73
CA ASN A 498 -40.22 48.76 -18.08
C ASN A 498 -41.56 48.08 -17.81
N LYS A 499 -42.09 48.30 -16.60
CA LYS A 499 -43.37 47.78 -16.12
C LYS A 499 -44.53 48.18 -17.02
#